data_AF-A0A949MNU3-F1
#
_entry.id   AF-A0A949MNU3-F1
#
_cell.length_a   1.000
_cell.length_b   1.000
_cell.length_c   1.000
_cell.angle_alpha   90.00
_cell.angle_beta   90.00
_cell.angle_gamma   90.00
#
_symmetry.space_group_name_H-M   'P 1'
#
loop_
_entity.id
_entity.type
_entity.pdbx_description
1 polymer ?
#
loop_
_entity_poly.entity_id
_entity_poly.type
_entity_poly.pdbx_seq_one_letter_code
_entity_poly.pdbx_strand_id
1 'polypeptide(L)'
;MRNTLNAQIYSWKNPNFLAVSATHGTAHLALYDQLIWDKYDLAAFTKGKFTANTLLDVPTAAAANPADFNDPNGAFSPAANSITVLQRRGVVFVGCHNAIWEFSAALLKKGKNPDKLPHEALAAELTNHLIPGAILSPGIVGTIPQLQLAGFHYTAS
;
A
#
# COMPACT_ATOMS: atom_id res chain seq x y z
N MET A 1 -9.98 4.11 0.90
CA MET A 1 -10.19 3.19 -0.26
C MET A 1 -11.38 2.26 -0.11
N ARG A 2 -11.45 1.37 0.90
CA ARG A 2 -12.61 0.46 1.10
C ARG A 2 -13.97 1.16 1.05
N ASN A 3 -14.13 2.28 1.77
CA ASN A 3 -15.40 3.03 1.77
C ASN A 3 -15.79 3.51 0.36
N THR A 4 -14.82 4.06 -0.38
CA THR A 4 -15.00 4.51 -1.76
C THR A 4 -15.45 3.35 -2.64
N LEU A 5 -14.78 2.20 -2.57
CA LEU A 5 -15.17 1.00 -3.33
C LEU A 5 -16.59 0.55 -2.99
N ASN A 6 -16.92 0.43 -1.70
CA ASN A 6 -18.24 -0.02 -1.27
C ASN A 6 -19.33 0.91 -1.82
N ALA A 7 -19.16 2.23 -1.68
CA ALA A 7 -20.12 3.20 -2.17
C ALA A 7 -20.24 3.17 -3.70
N GLN A 8 -19.12 3.18 -4.43
CA GLN A 8 -19.11 3.21 -5.89
C GLN A 8 -19.75 1.95 -6.48
N ILE A 9 -19.39 0.78 -5.98
CA ILE A 9 -19.88 -0.50 -6.51
C ILE A 9 -21.35 -0.72 -6.12
N TYR A 10 -21.71 -0.57 -4.84
CA TYR A 10 -23.01 -1.02 -4.35
C TYR A 10 -24.08 0.07 -4.33
N SER A 11 -23.71 1.32 -3.99
CA SER A 11 -24.67 2.43 -3.96
C SER A 11 -24.82 3.07 -5.33
N TRP A 12 -23.71 3.41 -5.98
CA TRP A 12 -23.70 4.10 -7.28
C TRP A 12 -23.73 3.16 -8.48
N LYS A 13 -23.68 1.84 -8.27
CA LYS A 13 -23.76 0.81 -9.33
C LYS A 13 -22.66 0.95 -10.39
N ASN A 14 -21.45 1.31 -9.97
CA ASN A 14 -20.24 1.35 -10.79
C ASN A 14 -19.37 0.11 -10.51
N PRO A 15 -19.70 -1.08 -11.03
CA PRO A 15 -18.99 -2.33 -10.70
C PRO A 15 -17.54 -2.33 -11.17
N ASN A 16 -17.21 -1.52 -12.18
CA ASN A 16 -15.86 -1.40 -12.76
C ASN A 16 -15.10 -0.18 -12.21
N PHE A 17 -15.52 0.38 -11.06
CA PHE A 17 -14.83 1.53 -10.47
C PHE A 17 -13.39 1.17 -10.11
N LEU A 18 -12.43 1.94 -10.65
CA LEU A 18 -11.01 1.75 -10.42
C LEU A 18 -10.50 2.75 -9.38
N ALA A 19 -9.98 2.25 -8.26
CA ALA A 19 -9.28 3.05 -7.28
C ALA A 19 -7.76 2.84 -7.41
N VAL A 20 -7.02 3.95 -7.44
CA VAL A 20 -5.55 3.94 -7.48
C VAL A 20 -5.05 4.60 -6.21
N SER A 21 -4.22 3.90 -5.45
CA SER A 21 -3.54 4.45 -4.29
C SER A 21 -2.31 5.23 -4.72
N ALA A 22 -2.24 6.50 -4.33
CA ALA A 22 -1.02 7.29 -4.37
C ALA A 22 -0.24 7.11 -3.06
N THR A 23 0.49 6.00 -2.93
CA THR A 23 1.11 5.63 -1.65
C THR A 23 2.41 6.41 -1.45
N HIS A 24 2.43 7.29 -0.46
CA HIS A 24 3.54 8.22 -0.23
C HIS A 24 3.89 8.35 1.26
N GLY A 25 5.05 8.94 1.56
CA GLY A 25 5.54 9.09 2.92
C GLY A 25 5.65 7.75 3.66
N THR A 26 5.31 7.73 4.95
CA THR A 26 5.40 6.51 5.76
C THR A 26 4.40 5.42 5.36
N ALA A 27 3.34 5.76 4.61
CA ALA A 27 2.42 4.76 4.07
C ALA A 27 3.12 3.84 3.04
N HIS A 28 4.19 4.30 2.41
CA HIS A 28 4.96 3.50 1.46
C HIS A 28 5.58 2.25 2.10
N LEU A 29 5.84 2.27 3.41
CA LEU A 29 6.36 1.11 4.13
C LEU A 29 5.42 -0.10 4.02
N ALA A 30 4.11 0.15 3.93
CA ALA A 30 3.12 -0.91 3.79
C ALA A 30 3.22 -1.68 2.48
N LEU A 31 3.92 -1.14 1.47
CA LEU A 31 4.14 -1.78 0.17
C LEU A 31 5.37 -2.70 0.14
N TYR A 32 6.13 -2.83 1.22
CA TYR A 32 7.21 -3.81 1.29
C TYR A 32 6.73 -5.14 1.86
N ASP A 33 7.33 -6.24 1.44
CA ASP A 33 7.10 -7.53 2.07
C ASP A 33 7.58 -7.59 3.53
N GLN A 34 7.17 -8.63 4.26
CA GLN A 34 7.56 -8.80 5.66
C GLN A 34 9.06 -9.04 5.83
N LEU A 35 9.71 -9.67 4.84
CA LEU A 35 11.14 -9.97 4.90
C LEU A 35 11.98 -8.70 5.02
N ILE A 36 11.66 -7.66 4.24
CA ILE A 36 12.33 -6.36 4.33
C ILE A 36 11.94 -5.58 5.57
N TRP A 37 10.70 -5.76 6.05
CA TRP A 37 10.30 -5.21 7.35
C TRP A 37 11.21 -5.70 8.48
N ASP A 38 11.46 -7.00 8.53
CA ASP A 38 12.28 -7.62 9.56
C ASP A 38 13.76 -7.26 9.39
N LYS A 39 14.29 -7.37 8.16
CA LYS A 39 15.69 -7.11 7.84
C LYS A 39 16.13 -5.69 8.21
N TYR A 40 15.28 -4.70 7.95
CA TYR A 40 15.60 -3.28 8.15
C TYR A 40 14.93 -2.65 9.38
N ASP A 41 14.21 -3.44 10.19
CA ASP A 41 13.48 -2.98 11.36
C ASP A 41 12.52 -1.82 11.00
N LEU A 42 11.72 -2.03 9.97
CA LEU A 42 10.81 -0.99 9.45
C LEU A 42 9.72 -0.60 10.44
N ALA A 43 9.37 -1.50 11.36
CA ALA A 43 8.46 -1.24 12.47
C ALA A 43 8.86 0.03 13.27
N ALA A 44 10.17 0.27 13.46
CA ALA A 44 10.68 1.44 14.17
C ALA A 44 10.33 2.78 13.50
N PHE A 45 9.98 2.79 12.20
CA PHE A 45 9.54 3.99 11.48
C PHE A 45 8.05 4.28 11.61
N THR A 46 7.27 3.34 12.17
CA THR A 46 5.81 3.47 12.29
C THR A 46 5.36 4.20 13.57
N LYS A 47 6.30 4.63 14.41
CA LYS A 47 6.05 5.22 15.74
C LYS A 47 5.21 4.30 16.64
N GLY A 48 5.49 3.00 16.60
CA GLY A 48 4.82 1.99 17.42
C GLY A 48 3.42 1.58 16.94
N LYS A 49 2.96 2.08 15.78
CA LYS A 49 1.67 1.68 15.22
C LYS A 49 1.64 0.23 14.76
N PHE A 50 2.77 -0.26 14.27
CA PHE A 50 2.91 -1.62 13.75
C PHE A 50 4.21 -2.24 14.24
N THR A 51 4.13 -3.51 14.61
CA THR A 51 5.29 -4.36 14.92
C THR A 51 5.72 -5.22 13.72
N ALA A 52 4.82 -5.42 12.76
CA ALA A 52 5.00 -6.15 11.52
C ALA A 52 4.06 -5.58 10.44
N ASN A 53 4.24 -5.96 9.17
CA ASN A 53 3.37 -5.51 8.07
C ASN A 53 2.06 -6.30 7.99
N THR A 54 1.24 -6.22 9.04
CA THR A 54 -0.09 -6.88 9.10
C THR A 54 -1.09 -6.31 8.08
N LEU A 55 -0.72 -5.25 7.36
CA LEU A 55 -1.51 -4.68 6.27
C LEU A 55 -1.54 -5.59 5.03
N LEU A 56 -0.73 -6.65 4.99
CA LEU A 56 -0.72 -7.66 3.94
C LEU A 56 -1.58 -8.89 4.26
N ASP A 57 -2.03 -9.03 5.51
CA ASP A 57 -2.77 -10.21 5.95
C ASP A 57 -4.12 -10.34 5.23
N VAL A 58 -4.60 -11.57 5.09
CA VAL A 58 -5.96 -11.84 4.58
C VAL A 58 -6.84 -12.21 5.78
N PRO A 59 -7.59 -11.25 6.33
CA PRO A 59 -8.47 -11.50 7.48
C PRO A 59 -9.64 -12.40 7.08
N THR A 60 -10.18 -13.13 8.05
CA THR A 60 -11.35 -14.02 7.85
C THR A 60 -12.55 -13.28 7.27
N ALA A 61 -12.74 -12.01 7.64
CA ALA A 61 -13.76 -11.12 7.08
C ALA A 61 -13.73 -11.07 5.54
N ALA A 62 -12.55 -11.22 4.91
CA ALA A 62 -12.41 -11.20 3.46
C ALA A 62 -13.01 -12.45 2.77
N ALA A 63 -13.24 -13.54 3.52
CA ALA A 63 -13.87 -14.76 3.03
C ALA A 63 -15.37 -14.85 3.37
N ALA A 64 -15.92 -13.85 4.06
CA ALA A 64 -17.34 -13.80 4.39
C ALA A 64 -18.21 -13.68 3.12
N ASN A 65 -19.48 -14.06 3.23
CA ASN A 65 -20.42 -14.03 2.12
C ASN A 65 -20.59 -12.59 1.58
N PRO A 66 -20.20 -12.28 0.33
CA PRO A 66 -20.29 -10.94 -0.22
C PRO A 66 -21.74 -10.51 -0.55
N ALA A 67 -22.73 -11.40 -0.41
CA ALA A 67 -24.15 -11.02 -0.49
C ALA A 67 -24.68 -10.43 0.82
N ASP A 68 -23.97 -10.61 1.95
CA ASP A 68 -24.35 -10.03 3.23
C ASP A 68 -23.73 -8.65 3.42
N PHE A 69 -24.37 -7.65 2.82
CA PHE A 69 -23.84 -6.28 2.80
C PHE A 69 -23.79 -5.61 4.18
N ASN A 70 -24.56 -6.11 5.16
CA ASN A 70 -24.73 -5.48 6.46
C ASN A 70 -23.98 -6.22 7.58
N ASP A 71 -23.32 -7.34 7.30
CA ASP A 71 -22.50 -8.04 8.29
C ASP A 71 -21.36 -7.13 8.79
N PRO A 72 -21.35 -6.76 10.09
CA PRO A 72 -20.30 -5.91 10.65
C PRO A 72 -18.91 -6.57 10.63
N ASN A 73 -18.83 -7.89 10.41
CA ASN A 73 -17.58 -8.65 10.25
C ASN A 73 -17.40 -9.20 8.82
N GLY A 74 -18.22 -8.75 7.88
CA GLY A 74 -18.25 -9.26 6.50
C GLY A 74 -17.19 -8.66 5.59
N ALA A 75 -17.26 -9.01 4.29
CA ALA A 75 -16.29 -8.62 3.26
C ALA A 75 -16.21 -7.11 2.99
N PHE A 76 -17.20 -6.34 3.45
CA PHE A 76 -17.27 -4.88 3.31
C PHE A 76 -17.00 -4.12 4.60
N SER A 77 -16.78 -4.84 5.71
CA SER A 77 -16.53 -4.30 7.03
C SER A 77 -15.14 -3.63 7.14
N PRO A 78 -14.85 -2.90 8.24
CA PRO A 78 -13.50 -2.37 8.48
C PRO A 78 -12.43 -3.46 8.61
N ALA A 79 -12.84 -4.68 8.99
CA ALA A 79 -11.93 -5.80 9.15
C ALA A 79 -11.35 -6.28 7.82
N ALA A 80 -12.06 -6.16 6.69
CA ALA A 80 -11.61 -6.56 5.36
C ALA A 80 -10.94 -5.41 4.58
N ASN A 81 -9.95 -4.73 5.18
CA ASN A 81 -9.32 -3.51 4.63
C ASN A 81 -7.79 -3.62 4.43
N SER A 82 -7.23 -4.82 4.42
CA SER A 82 -5.81 -5.01 4.10
C SER A 82 -5.51 -4.72 2.62
N ILE A 83 -4.25 -4.45 2.30
CA ILE A 83 -3.77 -4.18 0.93
C ILE A 83 -4.08 -5.37 0.02
N THR A 84 -3.78 -6.59 0.46
CA THR A 84 -4.05 -7.82 -0.28
C THR A 84 -5.54 -7.97 -0.60
N VAL A 85 -6.42 -7.67 0.36
CA VAL A 85 -7.88 -7.71 0.13
C VAL A 85 -8.33 -6.63 -0.83
N LEU A 86 -7.78 -5.41 -0.71
CA LEU A 86 -8.09 -4.31 -1.63
C LEU A 86 -7.60 -4.58 -3.06
N GLN A 87 -6.42 -5.17 -3.24
CA GLN A 87 -5.91 -5.61 -4.55
C GLN A 87 -6.83 -6.65 -5.19
N ARG A 88 -7.31 -7.64 -4.43
CA ARG A 88 -8.30 -8.63 -4.92
C ARG A 88 -9.62 -7.98 -5.35
N ARG A 89 -9.93 -6.80 -4.81
CA ARG A 89 -11.08 -5.98 -5.19
C ARG A 89 -10.78 -4.97 -6.30
N GLY A 90 -9.60 -5.07 -6.94
CA GLY A 90 -9.22 -4.25 -8.10
C GLY A 90 -8.49 -2.95 -7.77
N VAL A 91 -8.12 -2.69 -6.51
CA VAL A 91 -7.33 -1.51 -6.16
C VAL A 91 -5.90 -1.66 -6.67
N VAL A 92 -5.41 -0.64 -7.37
CA VAL A 92 -4.00 -0.56 -7.79
C VAL A 92 -3.23 0.26 -6.75
N PHE A 93 -2.16 -0.30 -6.20
CA PHE A 93 -1.28 0.42 -5.28
C PHE A 93 -0.06 0.92 -6.02
N VAL A 94 0.16 2.24 -6.01
CA VAL A 94 1.31 2.85 -6.66
C VAL A 94 2.31 3.32 -5.60
N GLY A 95 3.53 2.81 -5.69
CA GLY A 95 4.70 3.24 -4.92
C GLY A 95 5.49 4.33 -5.63
N CYS A 96 6.43 4.94 -4.92
CA CYS A 96 7.17 6.13 -5.35
C CYS A 96 8.68 5.83 -5.35
N HIS A 97 9.33 5.85 -6.51
CA HIS A 97 10.77 5.64 -6.59
C HIS A 97 11.57 6.64 -5.75
N ASN A 98 11.20 7.93 -5.79
CA ASN A 98 11.82 8.94 -4.92
C ASN A 98 11.68 8.58 -3.43
N ALA A 99 10.54 8.03 -3.01
CA ALA A 99 10.36 7.61 -1.62
C ALA A 99 11.30 6.44 -1.26
N ILE A 100 11.50 5.49 -2.18
CA ILE A 100 12.48 4.41 -1.99
C ILE A 100 13.88 4.98 -1.81
N TRP A 101 14.28 5.94 -2.64
CA TRP A 101 15.60 6.59 -2.59
C TRP A 101 15.82 7.37 -1.29
N GLU A 102 14.83 8.17 -0.88
CA GLU A 102 14.87 8.91 0.38
C GLU A 102 14.89 7.97 1.59
N PHE A 103 14.12 6.88 1.51
CA PHE A 103 14.01 5.91 2.58
C PHE A 103 15.30 5.10 2.75
N SER A 104 15.94 4.70 1.66
CA SER A 104 17.24 4.04 1.72
C SER A 104 18.32 4.96 2.30
N ALA A 105 18.31 6.26 1.97
CA ALA A 105 19.20 7.24 2.61
C ALA A 105 18.92 7.35 4.12
N ALA A 106 17.65 7.32 4.53
CA ALA A 106 17.27 7.37 5.94
C ALA A 106 17.72 6.10 6.72
N LEU A 107 17.65 4.92 6.10
CA LEU A 107 18.16 3.68 6.67
C LEU A 107 19.68 3.75 6.90
N LEU A 108 20.42 4.19 5.88
CA LEU A 108 21.88 4.41 5.98
C LEU A 108 22.24 5.38 7.10
N LYS A 109 21.56 6.53 7.17
CA LYS A 109 21.78 7.55 8.21
C LYS A 109 21.53 7.01 9.63
N LYS A 110 20.60 6.06 9.78
CA LYS A 110 20.31 5.40 11.06
C LYS A 110 21.19 4.18 11.34
N GLY A 111 22.15 3.86 10.47
CA GLY A 111 22.96 2.64 10.59
C GLY A 111 22.17 1.34 10.42
N LYS A 112 20.96 1.40 9.87
CA LYS A 112 20.10 0.24 9.60
C LYS A 112 20.43 -0.30 8.21
N ASN A 113 21.59 -0.94 8.10
CA ASN A 113 22.08 -1.53 6.85
C ASN A 113 22.91 -2.79 7.18
N PRO A 114 22.25 -3.91 7.53
CA PRO A 114 22.94 -5.11 8.02
C PRO A 114 23.96 -5.65 7.01
N ASP A 115 23.66 -5.53 5.71
CA ASP A 115 24.50 -6.06 4.63
C ASP A 115 25.53 -5.05 4.12
N LYS A 116 25.59 -3.84 4.72
CA LYS A 116 26.52 -2.77 4.35
C LYS A 116 26.47 -2.40 2.86
N LEU A 117 25.28 -2.48 2.27
CA LEU A 117 25.04 -2.13 0.88
C LEU A 117 25.31 -0.63 0.64
N PRO A 118 25.89 -0.25 -0.50
CA PRO A 118 25.87 1.15 -0.92
C PRO A 118 24.43 1.60 -1.22
N HIS A 119 24.21 2.91 -1.30
CA HIS A 119 22.87 3.50 -1.35
C HIS A 119 22.03 2.98 -2.52
N GLU A 120 22.64 2.88 -3.70
CA GLU A 120 22.00 2.36 -4.92
C GLU A 120 21.61 0.89 -4.80
N ALA A 121 22.45 0.06 -4.20
CA ALA A 121 22.14 -1.37 -3.99
C ALA A 121 21.04 -1.55 -2.94
N LEU A 122 21.03 -0.72 -1.89
CA LEU A 122 19.96 -0.73 -0.90
C LEU A 122 18.62 -0.30 -1.54
N ALA A 123 18.62 0.77 -2.34
CA ALA A 123 17.42 1.22 -3.05
C ALA A 123 16.90 0.16 -4.04
N ALA A 124 17.81 -0.53 -4.74
CA ALA A 124 17.46 -1.63 -5.62
C ALA A 124 16.86 -2.81 -4.86
N GLU A 125 17.43 -3.18 -3.71
CA GLU A 125 16.87 -4.23 -2.86
C GLU A 125 15.46 -3.88 -2.38
N LEU A 126 15.26 -2.68 -1.82
CA LEU A 126 13.93 -2.21 -1.42
C LEU A 126 12.93 -2.28 -2.59
N THR A 127 13.37 -1.90 -3.79
CA THR A 127 12.54 -1.97 -5.00
C THR A 127 12.12 -3.41 -5.34
N ASN A 128 13.05 -4.37 -5.22
CA ASN A 128 12.79 -5.79 -5.50
C ASN A 128 11.86 -6.45 -4.46
N HIS A 129 11.69 -5.82 -3.30
CA HIS A 129 10.85 -6.29 -2.21
C HIS A 129 9.55 -5.50 -2.05
N LEU A 130 9.14 -4.77 -3.09
CA LEU A 130 7.77 -4.32 -3.22
C LEU A 130 6.84 -5.53 -3.32
N ILE A 131 5.68 -5.47 -2.68
CA ILE A 131 4.69 -6.54 -2.72
C ILE A 131 4.21 -6.83 -4.14
N PRO A 132 3.79 -8.08 -4.42
CA PRO A 132 3.18 -8.42 -5.71
C PRO A 132 2.02 -7.48 -6.06
N GLY A 133 1.99 -7.01 -7.32
CA GLY A 133 0.96 -6.12 -7.84
C GLY A 133 1.09 -4.65 -7.43
N ALA A 134 2.09 -4.27 -6.62
CA ALA A 134 2.44 -2.86 -6.48
C ALA A 134 3.09 -2.34 -7.77
N ILE A 135 2.67 -1.16 -8.21
CA ILE A 135 3.24 -0.49 -9.38
C ILE A 135 4.20 0.58 -8.90
N LEU A 136 5.44 0.56 -9.35
CA LEU A 136 6.40 1.61 -9.03
C LEU A 136 6.30 2.74 -10.05
N SER A 137 6.04 3.97 -9.59
CA SER A 137 6.16 5.16 -10.43
C SER A 137 7.47 5.92 -10.15
N PRO A 138 7.95 6.78 -11.08
CA PRO A 138 9.13 7.60 -10.84
C PRO A 138 8.99 8.56 -9.65
N GLY A 139 7.76 9.00 -9.35
CA GLY A 139 7.48 9.89 -8.24
C GLY A 139 6.00 10.16 -8.12
N ILE A 140 5.40 9.79 -6.99
CA ILE A 140 3.94 9.75 -6.87
C ILE A 140 3.26 11.12 -6.97
N VAL A 141 3.90 12.17 -6.45
CA VAL A 141 3.39 13.55 -6.58
C VAL A 141 3.33 14.01 -8.03
N GLY A 142 4.28 13.57 -8.87
CA GLY A 142 4.24 13.81 -10.32
C GLY A 142 3.29 12.88 -11.06
N THR A 143 3.03 11.69 -10.53
CA THR A 143 2.05 10.73 -11.08
C THR A 143 0.60 11.18 -10.89
N ILE A 144 0.25 11.84 -9.77
CA ILE A 144 -1.12 12.29 -9.49
C ILE A 144 -1.67 13.20 -10.60
N PRO A 145 -0.98 14.26 -11.07
CA PRO A 145 -1.44 15.06 -12.20
C PRO A 145 -1.65 14.26 -13.49
N GLN A 146 -0.81 13.26 -13.77
CA GLN A 146 -0.97 12.41 -14.96
C GLN A 146 -2.22 11.53 -14.85
N LEU A 147 -2.49 10.97 -13.67
CA LEU A 147 -3.74 10.27 -13.40
C LEU A 147 -4.94 11.21 -13.58
N GLN A 148 -4.85 12.44 -13.07
CA GLN A 148 -5.94 13.42 -13.25
C GLN A 148 -6.19 13.76 -14.73
N LEU A 149 -5.14 13.94 -15.53
CA LEU A 149 -5.25 14.14 -16.98
C LEU A 149 -5.86 12.93 -17.69
N ALA A 150 -5.65 11.73 -17.16
CA ALA A 150 -6.28 10.50 -17.63
C ALA A 150 -7.73 10.31 -17.12
N GLY A 151 -8.31 11.30 -16.43
CA GLY A 151 -9.69 11.27 -15.96
C GLY A 151 -9.89 10.76 -14.53
N PHE A 152 -8.82 10.53 -13.77
CA PHE A 152 -8.95 10.22 -12.34
C PHE A 152 -9.27 11.48 -11.53
N HIS A 153 -9.99 11.30 -10.42
CA HIS A 153 -10.25 12.37 -9.47
C HIS A 153 -9.48 12.10 -8.17
N TYR A 154 -8.69 13.09 -7.74
CA TYR A 154 -7.93 12.99 -6.50
C TYR A 154 -8.85 13.16 -5.28
N THR A 155 -8.62 12.31 -4.28
CA THR A 155 -9.31 12.35 -2.99
C THR A 155 -8.29 12.02 -1.90
N ALA A 156 -8.15 12.90 -0.92
CA ALA A 156 -7.41 12.64 0.32
C ALA A 156 -8.41 12.33 1.44
N SER A 157 -8.35 11.13 2.00
CA SER A 157 -9.25 10.63 3.06
C SER A 157 -8.52 9.74 4.04
#